data_AF-A0A7K2KJ67-F1
#
_entry.id   AF-A0A7K2KJ67-F1
#
_cell.length_a   1.000
_cell.length_b   1.000
_cell.length_c   1.000
_cell.angle_alpha   90.00
_cell.angle_beta   90.00
_cell.angle_gamma   90.00
#
_symmetry.space_group_name_H-M   'P 1'
#
loop_
_entity.id
_entity.type
_entity.pdbx_description
1 polymer ?
#
loop_
_entity_poly.entity_id
_entity_poly.type
_entity_poly.pdbx_seq_one_letter_code
_entity_poly.pdbx_strand_id
1 'polypeptide(L)'
;MTDPRSSVSPRPSRRTALTGIGALALTGVAGCSSSGTVQTGGPAAATASPSGSASASSASAGTATPGAPGVMELLPNPDFNFQALFALGAAGQNSTDVGEVLTAVNTVNDSGLSNQTYTKTFADWGARLASQAGEAGGEAKAQTRRFRSLRSSAYYEQALYFVLGSDSPGD
;
A
#
# COMPACT_ATOMS: atom_id res chain seq x y z
N MET A 1 -10.58 -11.69 66.52
CA MET A 1 -10.69 -10.47 65.68
C MET A 1 -9.26 -10.11 65.27
N THR A 2 -8.79 -10.14 64.03
CA THR A 2 -9.48 -10.03 62.72
C THR A 2 -8.49 -10.42 61.60
N ASP A 3 -9.04 -11.04 60.54
CA ASP A 3 -8.59 -11.36 59.17
C ASP A 3 -7.18 -10.97 58.60
N PRO A 4 -6.49 -11.90 57.90
CA PRO A 4 -5.31 -11.60 57.07
C PRO A 4 -5.67 -11.20 55.63
N ARG A 5 -5.04 -10.11 55.17
CA ARG A 5 -4.62 -9.86 53.77
C ARG A 5 -5.68 -10.08 52.67
N SER A 6 -6.37 -8.99 52.32
CA SER A 6 -6.85 -8.76 50.95
C SER A 6 -6.74 -7.26 50.62
N SER A 7 -5.53 -6.81 50.31
CA SER A 7 -5.32 -5.49 49.69
C SER A 7 -5.34 -5.66 48.18
N VAL A 8 -6.51 -5.40 47.60
CA VAL A 8 -6.70 -5.16 46.16
C VAL A 8 -5.87 -3.95 45.78
N SER A 9 -4.90 -4.12 44.88
CA SER A 9 -4.10 -3.03 44.32
C SER A 9 -4.92 -2.33 43.22
N PRO A 10 -5.31 -1.05 43.37
CA PRO A 10 -5.98 -0.34 42.29
C PRO A 10 -4.94 -0.01 41.20
N ARG A 11 -5.14 -0.58 40.00
CA ARG A 11 -4.41 -0.18 38.79
C ARG A 11 -4.75 1.28 38.47
N PRO A 12 -3.77 2.18 38.25
CA PRO A 12 -4.06 3.56 37.90
C PRO A 12 -4.80 3.62 36.56
N SER A 13 -6.01 4.18 36.64
CA SER A 13 -6.95 4.37 35.54
C SER A 13 -6.44 5.42 34.56
N ARG A 14 -6.50 5.14 33.26
CA ARG A 14 -6.05 6.00 32.14
C ARG A 14 -6.97 7.19 31.88
N ARG A 15 -7.30 7.96 32.91
CA ARG A 15 -8.08 9.20 32.78
C ARG A 15 -7.44 10.24 33.67
N THR A 16 -7.12 11.39 33.07
CA THR A 16 -6.52 12.62 33.66
C THR A 16 -5.02 12.78 33.35
N ALA A 17 -4.71 13.17 32.12
CA ALA A 17 -3.49 13.90 31.78
C ALA A 17 -3.85 15.02 30.80
N LEU A 18 -4.53 16.02 31.33
CA LEU A 18 -4.88 17.27 30.66
C LEU A 18 -4.95 18.34 31.75
N THR A 19 -3.82 18.98 32.07
CA THR A 19 -3.69 20.34 32.67
C THR A 19 -2.21 20.61 33.05
N GLY A 20 -1.67 21.78 32.68
CA GLY A 20 -0.41 22.36 33.22
C GLY A 20 0.71 22.57 32.19
N ILE A 21 0.75 23.67 31.42
CA ILE A 21 1.37 25.00 31.69
C ILE A 21 2.91 25.00 31.67
N GLY A 22 3.52 25.86 30.83
CA GLY A 22 4.88 26.36 31.07
C GLY A 22 5.66 26.80 29.83
N ALA A 23 5.68 28.10 29.56
CA ALA A 23 6.43 28.76 28.49
C ALA A 23 7.95 28.74 28.69
N LEU A 24 8.74 28.67 27.61
CA LEU A 24 10.06 29.33 27.55
C LEU A 24 10.57 29.56 26.11
N ALA A 25 10.60 30.85 25.78
CA ALA A 25 11.51 31.63 24.94
C ALA A 25 12.21 31.06 23.69
N LEU A 26 12.05 31.86 22.63
CA LEU A 26 12.85 32.03 21.42
C LEU A 26 14.38 32.02 21.66
N THR A 27 15.14 31.33 20.79
CA THR A 27 16.31 31.87 20.06
C THR A 27 16.96 30.77 19.21
N GLY A 28 17.33 31.08 17.96
CA GLY A 28 18.32 30.30 17.20
C GLY A 28 17.97 30.01 15.74
N VAL A 29 18.22 30.99 14.86
CA VAL A 29 18.39 30.78 13.41
C VAL A 29 19.82 30.29 13.15
N ALA A 30 19.97 29.18 12.42
CA ALA A 30 21.11 28.75 11.58
C ALA A 30 20.94 27.24 11.31
N GLY A 31 21.05 26.67 10.12
CA GLY A 31 21.38 27.15 8.78
C GLY A 31 21.28 25.93 7.86
N CYS A 32 20.86 26.14 6.62
CA CYS A 32 20.83 25.12 5.58
C CYS A 32 22.27 24.80 5.12
N SER A 33 22.61 23.51 4.96
CA SER A 33 23.33 22.94 3.80
C SER A 33 23.92 21.58 4.14
N SER A 34 23.36 20.53 3.54
CA SER A 34 23.99 19.23 3.36
C SER A 34 25.08 19.36 2.29
N SER A 35 26.35 19.32 2.70
CA SER A 35 27.48 19.11 1.78
C SER A 35 27.92 17.66 1.86
N GLY A 36 27.79 16.98 0.72
CA GLY A 36 28.07 15.57 0.56
C GLY A 36 29.54 15.22 0.70
N THR A 37 29.79 14.04 1.28
CA THR A 37 31.08 13.36 1.19
C THR A 37 31.08 12.50 -0.06
N VAL A 38 31.85 12.93 -1.06
CA VAL A 38 32.30 12.10 -2.17
C VAL A 38 33.17 10.99 -1.60
N GLN A 39 32.70 9.74 -1.65
CA GLN A 39 33.54 8.58 -1.39
C GLN A 39 34.15 8.11 -2.70
N THR A 40 35.45 8.34 -2.82
CA THR A 40 36.34 7.77 -3.82
C THR A 40 36.56 6.28 -3.51
N GLY A 41 36.11 5.41 -4.42
CA GLY A 41 36.37 3.97 -4.39
C GLY A 41 36.50 3.45 -5.82
N GLY A 42 37.68 2.90 -6.13
CA GLY A 42 38.20 2.64 -7.47
C GLY A 42 37.58 1.45 -8.24
N PRO A 43 38.20 1.07 -9.39
CA PRO A 43 37.56 0.33 -10.46
C PRO A 43 37.64 -1.19 -10.25
N ALA A 44 36.64 -1.92 -10.74
CA ALA A 44 36.75 -3.36 -10.98
C ALA A 44 36.03 -3.73 -12.28
N ALA A 45 36.82 -4.24 -13.21
CA ALA A 45 36.39 -4.68 -14.53
C ALA A 45 35.63 -6.01 -14.49
N ALA A 46 34.65 -6.09 -15.39
CA ALA A 46 34.15 -7.24 -16.15
C ALA A 46 34.07 -8.63 -15.49
N THR A 47 32.86 -9.19 -15.48
CA THR A 47 32.65 -10.58 -15.90
C THR A 47 31.32 -10.65 -16.66
N ALA A 48 31.38 -11.16 -17.89
CA ALA A 48 30.24 -11.36 -18.77
C ALA A 48 29.66 -12.78 -18.63
N SER A 49 28.39 -12.89 -19.04
CA SER A 49 27.64 -14.09 -19.50
C SER A 49 26.83 -14.89 -18.45
N PRO A 50 25.76 -15.63 -18.85
CA PRO A 50 25.08 -15.71 -20.15
C PRO A 50 23.55 -15.46 -20.12
N SER A 51 22.97 -15.41 -21.32
CA SER A 51 21.55 -15.45 -21.68
C SER A 51 20.66 -16.31 -20.78
N GLY A 52 19.60 -15.69 -20.26
CA GLY A 52 18.32 -16.33 -19.98
C GLY A 52 17.26 -15.59 -20.77
N SER A 53 16.95 -16.07 -21.97
CA SER A 53 15.86 -15.54 -22.79
C SER A 53 14.55 -15.95 -22.13
N ALA A 54 14.02 -15.14 -21.22
CA ALA A 54 12.66 -15.30 -20.74
C ALA A 54 11.73 -15.00 -21.92
N SER A 55 11.12 -16.04 -22.48
CA SER A 55 10.04 -15.92 -23.44
C SER A 55 8.95 -15.06 -22.80
N ALA A 56 8.86 -13.80 -23.21
CA ALA A 56 7.68 -13.00 -22.99
C ALA A 56 6.54 -13.71 -23.72
N SER A 57 5.66 -14.38 -22.98
CA SER A 57 4.38 -14.78 -23.53
C SER A 57 3.70 -13.49 -23.96
N SER A 58 3.57 -13.30 -25.27
CA SER A 58 2.74 -12.25 -25.83
C SER A 58 1.32 -12.57 -25.40
N ALA A 59 0.86 -11.94 -24.32
CA ALA A 59 -0.55 -11.84 -24.03
C ALA A 59 -1.17 -11.23 -25.29
N SER A 60 -2.00 -12.01 -25.98
CA SER A 60 -2.79 -11.49 -27.08
C SER A 60 -3.68 -10.41 -26.50
N ALA A 61 -3.35 -9.15 -26.77
CA ALA A 61 -4.25 -8.03 -26.50
C ALA A 61 -5.54 -8.34 -27.24
N GLY A 62 -6.56 -8.79 -26.51
CA GLY A 62 -7.91 -8.97 -27.03
C GLY A 62 -8.33 -7.65 -27.66
N THR A 63 -8.89 -7.72 -28.87
CA THR A 63 -9.28 -6.57 -29.68
C THR A 63 -10.26 -5.69 -28.92
N ALA A 64 -9.77 -4.62 -28.30
CA ALA A 64 -10.59 -3.53 -27.80
C ALA A 64 -11.34 -2.93 -28.99
N THR A 65 -12.64 -2.64 -28.82
CA THR A 65 -13.30 -1.65 -29.67
C THR A 65 -13.11 -0.30 -28.96
N PRO A 66 -12.12 0.50 -29.38
CA PRO A 66 -11.61 1.59 -28.55
C PRO A 66 -12.53 2.81 -28.58
N GLY A 67 -12.68 3.45 -27.42
CA GLY A 67 -13.16 4.82 -27.28
C GLY A 67 -12.30 5.83 -28.04
N ALA A 68 -12.79 7.08 -28.10
CA ALA A 68 -12.18 8.19 -28.82
C ALA A 68 -10.65 8.31 -28.63
N PRO A 69 -9.90 8.78 -29.64
CA PRO A 69 -8.46 8.96 -29.52
C PRO A 69 -8.11 9.82 -28.29
N GLY A 70 -7.38 9.23 -27.34
CA GLY A 70 -6.92 9.90 -26.11
C GLY A 70 -7.42 9.31 -24.79
N VAL A 71 -8.29 8.29 -24.78
CA VAL A 71 -8.76 7.66 -23.53
C VAL A 71 -7.90 6.43 -23.20
N MET A 72 -7.39 6.34 -21.96
CA MET A 72 -6.66 5.18 -21.48
C MET A 72 -7.64 4.04 -21.15
N GLU A 73 -7.42 2.86 -21.73
CA GLU A 73 -8.21 1.65 -21.46
C GLU A 73 -7.30 0.57 -20.87
N LEU A 74 -7.54 0.25 -19.59
CA LEU A 74 -6.87 -0.79 -18.82
C LEU A 74 -7.70 -2.09 -18.74
N LEU A 75 -9.03 -1.94 -18.73
CA LEU A 75 -10.01 -3.02 -18.68
C LEU A 75 -11.09 -2.78 -19.74
N PRO A 76 -11.65 -3.85 -20.35
CA PRO A 76 -12.60 -3.71 -21.46
C PRO A 76 -13.97 -3.17 -21.06
N ASN A 77 -14.39 -3.34 -19.81
CA ASN A 77 -15.65 -2.78 -19.32
C ASN A 77 -15.42 -1.37 -18.75
N PRO A 78 -16.25 -0.37 -19.11
CA PRO A 78 -16.03 1.02 -18.75
C PRO A 78 -16.09 1.29 -17.23
N ASP A 79 -16.93 0.58 -16.48
CA ASP A 79 -17.06 0.76 -15.03
C ASP A 79 -15.81 0.24 -14.30
N PHE A 80 -15.35 -0.94 -14.70
CA PHE A 80 -14.09 -1.50 -14.19
C PHE A 80 -12.89 -0.67 -14.63
N ASN A 81 -12.88 -0.18 -15.87
CA ASN A 81 -11.83 0.69 -16.39
C ASN A 81 -11.75 1.99 -15.58
N PHE A 82 -12.89 2.62 -15.32
CA PHE A 82 -12.96 3.82 -14.48
C PHE A 82 -12.38 3.55 -13.08
N GLN A 83 -12.74 2.44 -12.44
CA GLN A 83 -12.20 2.10 -11.13
C GLN A 83 -10.70 1.79 -11.14
N ALA A 84 -10.21 1.09 -12.17
CA ALA A 84 -8.78 0.87 -12.35
C ALA A 84 -8.01 2.19 -12.54
N LEU A 85 -8.56 3.12 -13.33
CA LEU A 85 -7.97 4.45 -13.52
C LEU A 85 -8.08 5.33 -12.26
N PHE A 86 -9.15 5.19 -11.48
CA PHE A 86 -9.29 5.85 -10.18
C PHE A 86 -8.22 5.36 -9.20
N ALA A 87 -8.01 4.03 -9.13
CA ALA A 87 -6.93 3.44 -8.34
C ALA A 87 -5.54 3.88 -8.83
N LEU A 88 -5.34 4.02 -10.15
CA LEU A 88 -4.10 4.52 -10.73
C LEU A 88 -3.87 6.00 -10.39
N GLY A 89 -4.93 6.83 -10.40
CA GLY A 89 -4.88 8.22 -9.98
C GLY A 89 -4.55 8.38 -8.49
N ALA A 90 -5.05 7.46 -7.65
CA ALA A 90 -4.74 7.43 -6.22
C ALA A 90 -3.24 7.18 -5.94
N ALA A 91 -2.48 6.65 -6.90
CA ALA A 91 -1.04 6.48 -6.77
C ALA A 91 -0.32 7.83 -6.75
N GLY A 92 -0.85 8.83 -7.47
CA GLY A 92 -0.36 10.22 -7.42
C GLY A 92 -0.51 10.87 -6.04
N GLN A 93 -1.41 10.35 -5.19
CA GLN A 93 -1.62 10.79 -3.82
C GLN A 93 -0.92 9.91 -2.78
N ASN A 94 -0.06 8.97 -3.22
CA ASN A 94 0.63 8.00 -2.37
C ASN A 94 -0.30 7.05 -1.59
N SER A 95 -1.56 6.89 -2.02
CA SER A 95 -2.52 5.96 -1.40
C SER A 95 -2.37 4.54 -1.98
N THR A 96 -2.04 4.44 -3.26
CA THR A 96 -1.74 3.19 -4.00
C THR A 96 -0.40 3.32 -4.73
N ASP A 97 -0.05 2.33 -5.56
CA ASP A 97 1.18 2.33 -6.34
C ASP A 97 0.94 1.89 -7.77
N VAL A 98 1.57 2.59 -8.71
CA VAL A 98 1.39 2.33 -10.15
C VAL A 98 1.74 0.89 -10.50
N GLY A 99 2.86 0.37 -9.98
CA GLY A 99 3.30 -0.99 -10.28
C GLY A 99 2.33 -2.05 -9.76
N GLU A 100 1.80 -1.85 -8.56
CA GLU A 100 0.83 -2.77 -7.96
C GLU A 100 -0.53 -2.71 -8.65
N VAL A 101 -1.05 -1.51 -8.96
CA VAL A 101 -2.32 -1.36 -9.68
C VAL A 101 -2.23 -2.00 -11.06
N LEU A 102 -1.16 -1.75 -11.83
CA LEU A 102 -0.99 -2.37 -13.15
C LEU A 102 -0.82 -3.89 -13.06
N THR A 103 -0.16 -4.39 -12.01
CA THR A 103 -0.06 -5.84 -11.77
C THR A 103 -1.42 -6.46 -11.42
N ALA A 104 -2.24 -5.77 -10.59
CA ALA A 104 -3.60 -6.20 -10.27
C ALA A 104 -4.48 -6.23 -11.53
N VAL A 105 -4.44 -5.18 -12.35
CA VAL A 105 -5.15 -5.10 -13.64
C VAL A 105 -4.75 -6.24 -14.56
N ASN A 106 -3.44 -6.51 -14.69
CA ASN A 106 -2.97 -7.63 -15.50
C ASN A 106 -3.51 -8.97 -14.97
N THR A 107 -3.49 -9.16 -13.65
CA THR A 107 -4.02 -10.37 -13.00
C THR A 107 -5.53 -10.56 -13.29
N VAL A 108 -6.30 -9.47 -13.28
CA VAL A 108 -7.73 -9.48 -13.62
C VAL A 108 -7.94 -9.81 -15.10
N ASN A 109 -7.15 -9.22 -16.00
CA ASN A 109 -7.22 -9.53 -17.43
C ASN A 109 -6.90 -10.99 -17.72
N ASP A 110 -5.86 -11.54 -17.08
CA ASP A 110 -5.43 -12.93 -17.25
C ASP A 110 -6.46 -13.93 -16.68
N SER A 111 -7.13 -13.57 -15.59
CA SER A 111 -8.12 -14.42 -14.91
C SER A 111 -9.54 -14.29 -15.48
N GLY A 112 -9.76 -13.33 -16.38
CA GLY A 112 -11.08 -12.97 -16.89
C GLY A 112 -11.80 -11.95 -16.00
N LEU A 113 -12.31 -10.88 -16.63
CA LEU A 113 -12.97 -9.79 -15.93
C LEU A 113 -14.34 -10.21 -15.38
N SER A 114 -14.48 -10.13 -14.06
CA SER A 114 -15.75 -10.28 -13.34
C SER A 114 -15.69 -9.50 -12.02
N ASN A 115 -16.84 -9.26 -11.40
CA ASN A 115 -16.91 -8.67 -10.05
C ASN A 115 -16.08 -9.49 -9.06
N GLN A 116 -16.22 -10.82 -9.11
CA GLN A 116 -15.47 -11.75 -8.26
C GLN A 116 -13.97 -11.64 -8.46
N THR A 117 -13.50 -11.70 -9.71
CA THR A 117 -12.06 -11.60 -10.03
C THR A 117 -11.49 -10.27 -9.55
N TYR A 118 -12.21 -9.17 -9.79
CA TYR A 118 -11.77 -7.84 -9.38
C TYR A 118 -11.70 -7.72 -7.86
N THR A 119 -12.81 -8.00 -7.16
CA THR A 119 -12.89 -7.93 -5.70
C THR A 119 -11.82 -8.80 -5.06
N LYS A 120 -11.68 -10.06 -5.50
CA LYS A 120 -10.66 -10.97 -4.97
C LYS A 120 -9.24 -10.46 -5.20
N THR A 121 -8.91 -10.03 -6.42
CA THR A 121 -7.55 -9.57 -6.74
C THR A 121 -7.14 -8.39 -5.87
N PHE A 122 -8.02 -7.40 -5.70
CA PHE A 122 -7.73 -6.22 -4.88
C PHE A 122 -7.75 -6.55 -3.38
N ALA A 123 -8.60 -7.46 -2.92
CA ALA A 123 -8.58 -7.97 -1.54
C ALA A 123 -7.27 -8.69 -1.22
N ASP A 124 -6.78 -9.52 -2.13
CA ASP A 124 -5.50 -10.24 -1.99
C ASP A 124 -4.31 -9.27 -1.87
N TRP A 125 -4.32 -8.17 -2.62
CA TRP A 125 -3.35 -7.08 -2.47
C TRP A 125 -3.45 -6.39 -1.10
N GLY A 126 -4.68 -6.07 -0.66
CA GLY A 126 -4.95 -5.53 0.67
C GLY A 126 -4.41 -6.43 1.78
N ALA A 127 -4.67 -7.74 1.70
CA ALA A 127 -4.22 -8.74 2.65
C ALA A 127 -2.70 -8.89 2.67
N ARG A 128 -2.07 -8.92 1.49
CA ARG A 128 -0.60 -8.96 1.35
C ARG A 128 0.05 -7.77 2.06
N LEU A 129 -0.45 -6.55 1.84
CA LEU A 129 0.10 -5.34 2.45
C LEU A 129 -0.15 -5.30 3.96
N ALA A 130 -1.31 -5.78 4.43
CA ALA A 130 -1.59 -5.93 5.85
C ALA A 130 -0.61 -6.90 6.52
N SER A 131 -0.35 -8.06 5.90
CA SER A 131 0.64 -9.03 6.38
C SER A 131 2.04 -8.39 6.47
N GLN A 132 2.46 -7.73 5.40
CA GLN A 132 3.74 -7.03 5.35
C GLN A 132 3.84 -5.88 6.38
N ALA A 133 2.73 -5.25 6.75
CA ALA A 133 2.68 -4.25 7.82
C ALA A 133 2.89 -4.91 9.19
N GLY A 134 2.28 -6.07 9.42
CA GLY A 134 2.46 -6.88 10.64
C GLY A 134 3.92 -7.36 10.80
N GLU A 135 4.54 -7.79 9.72
CA GLU A 135 5.94 -8.25 9.68
C GLU A 135 6.96 -7.13 9.82
N ALA A 136 6.58 -5.88 9.56
CA ALA A 136 7.50 -4.74 9.63
C ALA A 136 8.07 -4.52 11.05
N GLY A 137 7.56 -5.16 12.10
CA GLY A 137 8.17 -5.12 13.44
C GLY A 137 8.05 -3.76 14.13
N GLY A 138 8.74 -3.61 15.28
CA GLY A 138 8.54 -2.54 16.27
C GLY A 138 8.85 -1.09 15.85
N GLU A 139 9.03 -0.21 16.84
CA GLU A 139 9.15 1.27 16.69
C GLU A 139 10.07 1.73 15.54
N ALA A 140 11.20 1.05 15.30
CA ALA A 140 12.17 1.39 14.25
C ALA A 140 11.60 1.37 12.82
N LYS A 141 10.49 0.68 12.58
CA LYS A 141 9.81 0.58 11.27
C LYS A 141 8.37 1.10 11.33
N ALA A 142 8.06 1.96 12.31
CA ALA A 142 6.72 2.49 12.52
C ALA A 142 6.16 3.21 11.27
N GLN A 143 6.99 3.95 10.52
CA GLN A 143 6.57 4.62 9.29
C GLN A 143 6.24 3.62 8.18
N THR A 144 7.11 2.64 7.93
CA THR A 144 6.85 1.56 6.94
C THR A 144 5.57 0.81 7.27
N ARG A 145 5.34 0.47 8.55
CA ARG A 145 4.10 -0.16 8.98
C ARG A 145 2.89 0.72 8.65
N ARG A 146 2.93 2.01 9.01
CA ARG A 146 1.83 2.95 8.74
C ARG A 146 1.53 3.07 7.26
N PHE A 147 2.54 3.27 6.41
CA PHE A 147 2.34 3.35 4.96
C PHE A 147 1.75 2.07 4.37
N ARG A 148 2.23 0.90 4.80
CA ARG A 148 1.67 -0.39 4.35
C ARG A 148 0.24 -0.59 4.82
N SER A 149 -0.09 -0.19 6.05
CA SER A 149 -1.47 -0.23 6.54
C SER A 149 -2.39 0.72 5.76
N LEU A 150 -1.96 1.95 5.47
CA LEU A 150 -2.74 2.90 4.67
C LEU A 150 -2.99 2.37 3.25
N ARG A 151 -1.95 1.84 2.61
CA ARG A 151 -2.05 1.26 1.27
C ARG A 151 -2.94 0.02 1.27
N SER A 152 -2.83 -0.85 2.29
CA SER A 152 -3.74 -1.99 2.49
C SER A 152 -5.20 -1.55 2.51
N SER A 153 -5.54 -0.49 3.25
CA SER A 153 -6.89 0.08 3.26
C SER A 153 -7.34 0.52 1.87
N ALA A 154 -6.50 1.21 1.11
CA ALA A 154 -6.84 1.67 -0.24
C ALA A 154 -7.15 0.50 -1.21
N TYR A 155 -6.43 -0.62 -1.08
CA TYR A 155 -6.72 -1.82 -1.87
C TYR A 155 -8.03 -2.52 -1.44
N TYR A 156 -8.33 -2.54 -0.13
CA TYR A 156 -9.63 -3.02 0.33
C TYR A 156 -10.79 -2.12 -0.12
N GLU A 157 -10.61 -0.80 -0.16
CA GLU A 157 -11.62 0.11 -0.72
C GLU A 157 -11.95 -0.22 -2.17
N GLN A 158 -10.95 -0.58 -2.98
CA GLN A 158 -11.20 -1.05 -4.35
C GLN A 158 -11.95 -2.38 -4.39
N ALA A 159 -11.59 -3.33 -3.52
CA ALA A 159 -12.27 -4.61 -3.44
C ALA A 159 -13.75 -4.46 -3.10
N LEU A 160 -14.08 -3.52 -2.21
CA LEU A 160 -15.44 -3.24 -1.76
C LEU A 160 -16.33 -2.63 -2.84
N TYR A 161 -15.78 -2.05 -3.91
CA TYR A 161 -16.60 -1.36 -4.91
C TYR A 161 -17.54 -2.29 -5.68
N PHE A 162 -17.09 -3.51 -6.00
CA PHE A 162 -17.89 -4.51 -6.74
C PHE A 162 -18.28 -5.72 -5.87
N VAL A 163 -18.09 -5.65 -4.55
CA VAL A 163 -18.29 -6.77 -3.62
C VAL A 163 -19.73 -7.29 -3.62
N LEU A 164 -20.73 -6.42 -3.78
CA LEU A 164 -22.15 -6.82 -3.83
C LEU A 164 -22.49 -7.67 -5.06
N GLY A 165 -21.67 -7.59 -6.11
CA GLY A 165 -21.82 -8.40 -7.31
C GLY A 165 -20.89 -9.60 -7.34
N SER A 166 -20.15 -9.88 -6.26
CA SER A 166 -19.24 -11.00 -6.11
C SER A 166 -19.96 -12.22 -5.52
N ASP A 167 -19.31 -13.39 -5.53
CA ASP A 167 -19.88 -14.64 -5.01
C ASP A 167 -19.93 -14.67 -3.47
N SER A 168 -19.21 -13.76 -2.81
CA SER A 168 -19.04 -13.76 -1.35
C SER A 168 -18.93 -12.31 -0.83
N PRO A 169 -20.08 -11.60 -0.67
CA PRO A 169 -20.08 -10.18 -0.38
C PRO A 169 -19.69 -9.81 1.07
N GLY A 170 -19.47 -10.77 1.96
CA GLY A 170 -19.30 -10.56 3.40
C GLY A 170 -18.08 -11.22 4.04
N ASP A 171 -17.17 -11.77 3.25
CA ASP A 171 -15.95 -12.46 3.71
C ASP A 171 -14.69 -11.58 3.60
#